data_AF-A0A7D7LXU9-F1
#
_entry.id   AF-A0A7D7LXU9-F1
#
_cell.length_a   1.000
_cell.length_b   1.000
_cell.length_c   1.000
_cell.angle_alpha   90.00
_cell.angle_beta   90.00
_cell.angle_gamma   90.00
#
_symmetry.space_group_name_H-M   'P 1'
#
loop_
_entity.id
_entity.type
_entity.pdbx_description
1 polymer ?
#
loop_
_entity_poly.entity_id
_entity_poly.type
_entity_poly.pdbx_seq_one_letter_code
_entity_poly.pdbx_strand_id
1 'polypeptide(L)'
;MRDPDLVELDEVIATINDLFEGDHTDADVRGVISHLRNKLEESENLKMQARNNSQSQFEASPDIDVEFNGAVIEAMDAHADLSTQILNNAVIRDKLVSELVPAIYRRLRAEPA
;
A
#
# COMPACT_ATOMS: atom_id res chain seq x y z
N MET A 1 -19.33 0.17 -11.81
CA MET A 1 -18.31 -0.86 -12.12
C MET A 1 -17.15 -0.60 -11.19
N ARG A 2 -16.77 -1.57 -10.35
CA ARG A 2 -15.49 -1.52 -9.64
C ARG A 2 -14.38 -1.74 -10.66
N ASP A 3 -13.27 -1.03 -10.51
CA ASP A 3 -12.07 -1.22 -11.32
C ASP A 3 -11.59 -2.67 -11.15
N PRO A 4 -11.36 -3.45 -12.23
CA PRO A 4 -10.87 -4.83 -12.13
C PRO A 4 -9.58 -4.93 -11.29
N ASP A 5 -8.71 -3.94 -11.32
CA ASP A 5 -7.47 -3.91 -10.53
C ASP A 5 -7.72 -3.79 -9.01
N LEU A 6 -8.89 -3.27 -8.62
CA LEU A 6 -9.35 -3.19 -7.23
C LEU A 6 -10.01 -4.50 -6.78
N VAL A 7 -10.58 -5.29 -7.70
CA VAL A 7 -11.19 -6.59 -7.38
C VAL A 7 -10.11 -7.62 -7.05
N GLU A 8 -9.04 -7.68 -7.85
CA GLU A 8 -7.89 -8.56 -7.61
C GLU A 8 -7.22 -8.26 -6.25
N LEU A 9 -7.08 -6.97 -5.91
CA LEU A 9 -6.49 -6.56 -4.63
C LEU A 9 -7.39 -6.90 -3.43
N ASP A 10 -8.71 -6.77 -3.57
CA ASP A 10 -9.67 -7.14 -2.53
C ASP A 10 -9.60 -8.64 -2.19
N GLU A 11 -9.43 -9.50 -3.20
CA GLU A 11 -9.28 -10.95 -3.03
C GLU A 11 -7.94 -11.33 -2.39
N VAL A 12 -6.85 -10.65 -2.78
CA VAL A 12 -5.53 -10.81 -2.16
C VAL A 12 -5.60 -10.42 -0.67
N ILE A 13 -6.21 -9.28 -0.35
CA ILE A 13 -6.37 -8.83 1.04
C ILE A 13 -7.19 -9.86 1.85
N ALA A 14 -8.33 -10.32 1.31
CA ALA A 14 -9.17 -11.29 1.98
C ALA A 14 -8.44 -12.62 2.27
N THR A 15 -7.55 -13.05 1.37
CA THR A 15 -6.77 -14.29 1.54
C THR A 15 -5.66 -14.14 2.58
N ILE A 16 -5.05 -12.95 2.68
CA ILE A 16 -3.88 -12.70 3.52
C ILE A 16 -4.26 -12.21 4.93
N ASN A 17 -5.43 -11.58 5.10
CA ASN A 17 -5.89 -11.03 6.38
C ASN A 17 -5.74 -12.01 7.56
N ASP A 18 -6.05 -13.29 7.37
CA ASP A 18 -5.97 -14.32 8.41
C ASP A 18 -4.52 -14.77 8.75
N LEU A 19 -3.53 -14.34 7.96
CA LEU A 19 -2.11 -14.67 8.16
C LEU A 19 -1.39 -13.64 9.04
N PHE A 20 -1.95 -12.44 9.22
CA PHE A 20 -1.37 -11.43 10.09
C PHE A 20 -1.74 -11.68 11.56
N GLU A 21 -0.75 -11.72 12.44
CA GLU A 21 -0.96 -11.74 13.89
C GLU A 21 -1.16 -10.32 14.42
N GLY A 22 -2.14 -10.13 15.32
CA GLY A 22 -2.37 -8.84 15.99
C GLY A 22 -3.78 -8.28 15.77
N ASP A 23 -4.00 -7.06 16.24
CA ASP A 23 -5.24 -6.31 16.02
C ASP A 23 -5.01 -5.30 14.89
N HIS A 24 -5.53 -5.62 13.71
CA HIS A 24 -5.39 -4.81 12.50
C HIS A 24 -6.76 -4.58 11.88
N THR A 25 -7.02 -3.33 11.50
CA THR A 25 -8.23 -3.03 10.72
C THR A 25 -8.03 -3.41 9.26
N ASP A 26 -9.13 -3.63 8.52
CA ASP A 26 -9.07 -3.81 7.07
C ASP A 26 -8.35 -2.66 6.35
N ALA A 27 -8.42 -1.44 6.92
CA ALA A 27 -7.73 -0.28 6.37
C ALA A 27 -6.21 -0.38 6.55
N ASP A 28 -5.74 -0.94 7.67
CA ASP A 28 -4.31 -1.12 7.95
C ASP A 28 -3.71 -2.15 6.98
N VAL A 29 -4.34 -3.32 6.84
CA VAL A 29 -3.84 -4.39 5.95
C VAL A 29 -3.89 -3.93 4.50
N ARG A 30 -4.99 -3.30 4.09
CA ARG A 30 -5.10 -2.72 2.74
C ARG A 30 -4.02 -1.69 2.47
N GLY A 31 -3.71 -0.83 3.45
CA GLY A 31 -2.66 0.18 3.33
C GLY A 31 -1.30 -0.44 3.03
N VAL A 32 -0.92 -1.48 3.78
CA VAL A 32 0.32 -2.23 3.58
C VAL A 32 0.37 -2.87 2.20
N ILE A 33 -0.66 -3.66 1.84
CA ILE A 33 -0.66 -4.41 0.58
C ILE A 33 -0.67 -3.45 -0.63
N SER A 34 -1.44 -2.36 -0.56
CA SER A 34 -1.48 -1.35 -1.63
C SER A 34 -0.13 -0.67 -1.83
N HIS A 35 0.55 -0.32 -0.74
CA HIS A 35 1.86 0.32 -0.82
C HIS A 35 2.93 -0.64 -1.35
N LEU A 36 2.91 -1.89 -0.90
CA LEU A 36 3.83 -2.92 -1.36
C LEU A 36 3.65 -3.21 -2.85
N ARG A 37 2.40 -3.32 -3.33
CA ARG A 37 2.09 -3.45 -4.76
C ARG A 37 2.69 -2.30 -5.56
N ASN A 38 2.47 -1.05 -5.12
CA ASN A 38 3.00 0.12 -5.83
C ASN A 38 4.53 0.08 -5.89
N LYS A 39 5.21 -0.30 -4.82
CA LYS A 39 6.68 -0.41 -4.79
C LYS A 39 7.21 -1.47 -5.75
N LEU A 40 6.57 -2.63 -5.81
CA LEU A 40 6.91 -3.67 -6.79
C LEU A 40 6.67 -3.20 -8.23
N GLU A 41 5.55 -2.51 -8.47
CA GLU A 41 5.24 -1.93 -9.78
C GLU A 41 6.19 -0.78 -10.17
N GLU A 42 6.82 -0.11 -9.21
CA GLU A 42 7.85 0.91 -9.44
C GLU A 42 9.20 0.30 -9.86
N SER A 43 9.50 -0.94 -9.45
CA SER A 43 10.79 -1.60 -9.73
C SER A 43 11.07 -1.72 -11.22
N GLU A 44 12.12 -1.03 -11.69
CA GLU A 44 12.57 -1.13 -13.07
C GLU A 44 13.09 -2.53 -13.41
N ASN A 45 13.64 -3.26 -12.44
CA ASN A 45 14.06 -4.64 -12.64
C ASN A 45 12.85 -5.53 -12.94
N LEU A 46 11.80 -5.48 -12.09
CA LEU A 46 10.58 -6.25 -12.31
C LEU A 46 9.89 -5.89 -13.63
N LYS A 47 9.85 -4.59 -13.99
CA LYS A 47 9.35 -4.16 -15.32
C LYS A 47 10.14 -4.79 -16.46
N MET A 48 11.48 -4.82 -16.37
CA MET A 48 12.30 -5.47 -17.39
C MET A 48 12.07 -6.98 -17.44
N GLN A 49 11.93 -7.65 -16.30
CA GLN A 49 11.69 -9.07 -16.26
C GLN A 49 10.33 -9.43 -16.88
N ALA A 50 9.27 -8.71 -16.52
CA ALA A 50 7.93 -8.92 -17.06
C ALA A 50 7.87 -8.70 -18.58
N ARG A 51 8.66 -7.78 -19.12
CA ARG A 51 8.72 -7.52 -20.57
C ARG A 51 9.47 -8.59 -21.35
N ASN A 52 10.46 -9.24 -20.74
CA ASN A 52 11.41 -10.10 -21.45
C ASN A 52 11.22 -11.59 -21.20
N ASN A 53 10.35 -11.98 -20.25
CA ASN A 53 10.17 -13.36 -19.83
C ASN A 53 8.69 -13.78 -19.87
N SER A 54 8.42 -15.08 -19.95
CA SER A 54 7.08 -15.60 -19.69
C SER A 54 6.70 -15.41 -18.23
N GLN A 55 5.40 -15.46 -17.91
CA GLN A 55 4.93 -15.41 -16.52
C GLN A 55 5.61 -16.46 -15.63
N SER A 56 5.70 -17.72 -16.09
CA SER A 56 6.36 -18.79 -15.32
C SER A 56 7.85 -18.53 -15.06
N GLN A 57 8.54 -17.82 -15.97
CA GLN A 57 9.94 -17.44 -15.80
C GLN A 57 10.08 -16.25 -14.85
N PHE A 58 9.17 -15.28 -14.92
CA PHE A 58 9.09 -14.15 -13.99
C PHE A 58 8.86 -14.64 -12.55
N GLU A 59 7.88 -15.52 -12.35
CA GLU A 59 7.54 -16.08 -11.03
C GLU A 59 8.67 -16.95 -10.45
N ALA A 60 9.48 -17.59 -11.29
CA ALA A 60 10.61 -18.43 -10.86
C ALA A 60 11.92 -17.64 -10.67
N SER A 61 11.92 -16.33 -10.89
CA SER A 61 13.10 -15.48 -10.84
C SER A 61 13.53 -15.22 -9.39
N PRO A 62 14.80 -15.41 -9.01
CA PRO A 62 15.27 -15.08 -7.66
C PRO A 62 15.19 -13.58 -7.36
N ASP A 63 15.10 -12.74 -8.39
CA ASP A 63 14.98 -11.30 -8.22
C ASP A 63 13.63 -10.92 -7.62
N ILE A 64 12.57 -11.73 -7.78
CA ILE A 64 11.27 -11.41 -7.17
C ILE A 64 11.36 -11.35 -5.65
N ASP A 65 12.11 -12.26 -5.03
CA ASP A 65 12.30 -12.31 -3.58
C ASP A 65 13.14 -11.13 -3.08
N VAL A 66 14.14 -10.73 -3.87
CA VAL A 66 15.01 -9.59 -3.55
C VAL A 66 14.21 -8.29 -3.60
N GLU A 67 13.49 -8.08 -4.71
CA GLU A 67 12.68 -6.88 -4.94
C GLU A 67 11.51 -6.81 -3.94
N PHE A 68 10.91 -7.95 -3.59
CA PHE A 68 9.84 -8.01 -2.58
C PHE A 68 10.33 -7.60 -1.19
N ASN A 69 11.44 -8.18 -0.73
CA ASN A 69 12.02 -7.80 0.57
C ASN A 69 12.47 -6.34 0.58
N GLY A 70 13.05 -5.85 -0.52
CA GLY A 70 13.40 -4.44 -0.69
C GLY A 70 12.17 -3.53 -0.59
N ALA A 71 11.09 -3.87 -1.29
CA ALA A 71 9.85 -3.12 -1.27
C ALA A 71 9.21 -3.08 0.13
N VAL A 72 9.28 -4.17 0.91
CA VAL A 72 8.83 -4.18 2.31
C VAL A 72 9.63 -3.20 3.17
N ILE A 73 10.96 -3.22 3.07
CA ILE A 73 11.85 -2.33 3.83
C ILE A 73 11.62 -0.88 3.44
N GLU A 74 11.59 -0.58 2.14
CA GLU A 74 11.36 0.78 1.64
C GLU A 74 9.98 1.32 2.02
N ALA A 75 8.93 0.49 1.97
CA ALA A 75 7.60 0.89 2.39
C ALA A 75 7.56 1.23 3.89
N MET A 76 8.23 0.43 4.73
CA MET A 76 8.37 0.68 6.15
C MET A 76 9.13 1.98 6.42
N ASP A 77 10.29 2.18 5.79
CA ASP A 77 11.12 3.37 5.97
C ASP A 77 10.41 4.65 5.51
N ALA A 78 9.73 4.59 4.35
CA ALA A 78 8.95 5.72 3.85
C ALA A 78 7.79 6.08 4.80
N HIS A 79 7.09 5.08 5.34
CA HIS A 79 6.01 5.32 6.29
C HIS A 79 6.54 5.94 7.60
N ALA A 80 7.66 5.43 8.11
CA ALA A 80 8.31 5.96 9.32
C ALA A 80 8.80 7.40 9.12
N ASP A 81 9.46 7.70 7.99
CA ASP A 81 9.94 9.03 7.64
C ASP A 81 8.80 10.03 7.51
N LEU A 82 7.78 9.72 6.70
CA LEU A 82 6.62 10.60 6.51
C LEU A 82 5.87 10.85 7.82
N SER A 83 5.66 9.82 8.64
CA SER A 83 5.04 9.95 9.96
C SER A 83 5.87 10.86 10.88
N THR A 84 7.19 10.69 10.87
CA THR A 84 8.12 11.51 11.65
C THR A 84 8.08 12.97 11.20
N GLN A 85 8.05 13.24 9.90
CA GLN A 85 7.93 14.59 9.36
C GLN A 85 6.61 15.25 9.77
N ILE A 86 5.50 14.53 9.71
CA ILE A 86 4.18 15.03 10.13
C ILE A 86 4.19 15.39 11.62
N LEU A 87 4.76 14.53 12.47
CA LEU A 87 4.79 14.74 13.91
C LEU A 87 5.69 15.91 14.32
N ASN A 88 6.81 16.09 13.62
CA ASN A 88 7.83 17.07 13.98
C ASN A 88 7.69 18.41 13.25
N ASN A 89 6.75 18.56 12.31
CA ASN A 89 6.56 19.78 11.54
C ASN A 89 5.11 20.29 11.61
N ALA A 90 4.90 21.36 12.39
CA ALA A 90 3.58 21.98 12.57
C ALA A 90 2.96 22.47 11.25
N VAL A 91 3.76 22.94 10.30
CA VAL A 91 3.25 23.42 9.00
C VAL A 91 2.66 22.26 8.20
N ILE A 92 3.35 21.12 8.15
CA ILE A 92 2.86 19.91 7.47
C ILE A 92 1.60 19.40 8.17
N ARG A 93 1.64 19.28 9.50
CA ARG A 93 0.51 18.83 10.31
C ARG A 93 -0.72 19.69 10.11
N ASP A 94 -0.60 21.00 10.26
CA ASP A 94 -1.73 21.92 10.20
C ASP A 94 -2.32 21.97 8.79
N LYS A 95 -1.46 21.88 7.75
CA LYS A 95 -1.92 21.74 6.37
C LYS A 95 -2.72 20.46 6.18
N LEU A 96 -2.20 19.30 6.58
CA LEU A 96 -2.91 18.02 6.47
C LEU A 96 -4.26 18.03 7.20
N VAL A 97 -4.31 18.56 8.41
CA VAL A 97 -5.56 18.70 9.17
C VAL A 97 -6.56 19.60 8.43
N SER A 98 -6.10 20.74 7.91
CA SER A 98 -6.99 21.68 7.20
C SER A 98 -7.59 21.10 5.91
N GLU A 99 -6.85 20.22 5.23
CA GLU A 99 -7.32 19.55 4.00
C GLU A 99 -8.23 18.35 4.31
N LEU A 100 -7.88 17.53 5.31
CA LEU A 100 -8.59 16.27 5.59
C LEU A 100 -9.89 16.45 6.37
N VAL A 101 -9.90 17.30 7.40
CA VAL A 101 -11.04 17.42 8.34
C VAL A 101 -12.36 17.77 7.64
N PRO A 102 -12.42 18.71 6.67
CA PRO A 102 -13.68 19.02 6.00
C PRO A 102 -14.24 17.84 5.20
N ALA A 103 -13.37 17.04 4.57
CA ALA A 103 -13.78 15.86 3.82
C ALA A 103 -14.30 14.75 4.75
N ILE A 104 -13.57 14.48 5.84
CA ILE A 104 -13.96 13.52 6.87
C ILE A 104 -15.32 13.91 7.48
N TYR A 105 -15.48 15.17 7.89
CA TYR A 105 -16.73 15.66 8.46
C TYR A 105 -17.93 15.42 7.54
N ARG A 106 -17.80 15.74 6.25
CA ARG A 106 -18.87 15.51 5.26
C ARG A 106 -19.21 14.04 5.12
N ARG A 107 -18.21 13.17 5.10
CA ARG A 107 -18.41 11.71 4.97
C ARG A 107 -19.14 11.15 6.19
N LEU A 108 -18.67 11.45 7.39
CA LEU A 108 -19.29 11.01 8.64
C LEU A 108 -20.74 11.50 8.78
N ARG A 109 -21.09 12.67 8.24
CA ARG A 109 -22.46 13.19 8.23
C ARG A 109 -23.38 12.51 7.22
N ALA A 110 -22.82 11.88 6.19
CA ALA A 110 -23.56 11.17 5.15
C ALA A 110 -23.72 9.68 5.45
N GLU A 111 -23.06 9.16 6.49
CA GLU A 111 -23.22 7.78 6.92
C GLU A 111 -24.62 7.56 7.51
N PRO A 112 -25.37 6.56 7.03
CA PRO A 112 -26.65 6.19 7.63
C PRO A 112 -26.42 5.68 9.06
N ALA A 113 -27.34 6.02 9.96
CA ALA A 113 -27.34 5.59 11.35
C ALA A 113 -27.53 4.07 11.50
#